data_AF-A0AAI9UML6-F1
#
_entry.id   AF-A0AAI9UML6-F1
#
_cell.length_a   1.000
_cell.length_b   1.000
_cell.length_c   1.000
_cell.angle_alpha   90.00
_cell.angle_beta   90.00
_cell.angle_gamma   90.00
#
_symmetry.space_group_name_H-M   'P 1'
#
loop_
_entity.id
_entity.type
_entity.pdbx_description
1 polymer ?
#
loop_
_entity_poly.entity_id
_entity_poly.type
_entity_poly.pdbx_seq_one_letter_code
_entity_poly.pdbx_strand_id
1 'polypeptide(L)'
;MLTSREGFTVDVIARWLRKSVLNPYLSIPLATGLAVVSAKKNGAVGLSDIRFDTAQRVAFLAALASFVLSTTEYLNKWSANNWTTDHTWDFDKEIIVVTGGSSGIGHSIIKHILARNPQATIVVVDLAPLSWEPQKGSNIHFFKCDLTDTKALKTLCTLIRTQVGDPTVLINNAGIARGYSVMEGSYADVELTIKTNLLAPFLLTKEFLPHMVRTNHGHIVNVGSMSSVVPPVRIADYSATKAGLTAMHESLQLELKYIHKAPKVRQTLGIFGFIRTPLVPFDPGQPHFMMPLLHVDSVGEAIVNSLYSGFGRTIYLPGIMSSVTALRAGPEWLWRLARETTASAKDIAYTPRQKIDDTTGQFEMVEPAEK
;
A
#
# COMPACT_ATOMS: atom_id res chain seq x y z
N MET A 1 17.79 -13.48 -6.34
CA MET A 1 18.11 -12.26 -7.14
C MET A 1 18.77 -11.24 -6.23
N LEU A 2 19.96 -10.77 -6.62
CA LEU A 2 20.75 -9.75 -5.91
C LEU A 2 20.25 -8.30 -6.15
N THR A 3 19.20 -8.13 -6.96
CA THR A 3 18.61 -6.82 -7.33
C THR A 3 17.08 -6.88 -7.30
N SER A 4 16.41 -5.75 -7.06
CA SER A 4 14.97 -5.60 -7.29
C SER A 4 14.69 -5.01 -8.69
N ARG A 5 13.41 -4.86 -9.07
CA ARG A 5 13.03 -4.17 -10.33
C ARG A 5 13.51 -2.71 -10.35
N GLU A 6 13.72 -2.16 -9.17
CA GLU A 6 14.26 -0.83 -8.91
C GLU A 6 15.80 -0.81 -8.88
N GLY A 7 16.49 -1.93 -9.13
CA GLY A 7 17.95 -1.98 -9.09
C GLY A 7 18.52 -2.27 -7.69
N PHE A 8 19.61 -1.60 -7.34
CA PHE A 8 20.30 -1.74 -6.05
C PHE A 8 19.93 -0.56 -5.13
N THR A 9 19.13 -0.85 -4.10
CA THR A 9 18.52 0.15 -3.21
C THR A 9 18.76 -0.21 -1.75
N VAL A 10 18.47 0.72 -0.83
CA VAL A 10 18.53 0.47 0.62
C VAL A 10 17.67 -0.73 1.03
N ASP A 11 16.54 -0.96 0.36
CA ASP A 11 15.66 -2.10 0.59
C ASP A 11 16.31 -3.45 0.19
N VAL A 12 17.21 -3.45 -0.79
CA VAL A 12 18.00 -4.66 -1.14
C VAL A 12 18.94 -5.00 0.01
N ILE A 13 19.67 -4.01 0.54
CA ILE A 13 20.57 -4.19 1.68
C ILE A 13 19.78 -4.61 2.92
N ALA A 14 18.69 -3.93 3.24
CA ALA A 14 17.85 -4.25 4.39
C ALA A 14 17.29 -5.68 4.30
N ARG A 15 16.79 -6.10 3.14
CA ARG A 15 16.34 -7.49 2.92
C ARG A 15 17.47 -8.50 3.07
N TRP A 16 18.67 -8.19 2.58
CA TRP A 16 19.83 -9.05 2.75
C TRP A 16 20.20 -9.18 4.23
N LEU A 17 20.31 -8.06 4.96
CA LEU A 17 20.57 -8.03 6.40
C LEU A 17 19.54 -8.85 7.19
N ARG A 18 18.24 -8.69 6.89
CA ARG A 18 17.15 -9.47 7.53
C ARG A 18 17.25 -10.97 7.26
N LYS A 19 17.81 -11.39 6.13
CA LYS A 19 18.03 -12.82 5.80
C LYS A 19 19.33 -13.38 6.36
N SER A 20 20.32 -12.53 6.64
CA SER A 20 21.65 -12.91 7.13
C SER A 20 21.82 -12.60 8.63
N VAL A 21 22.56 -11.54 8.96
CA VAL A 21 23.00 -11.22 10.32
C VAL A 21 21.89 -10.73 11.24
N LEU A 22 20.76 -10.28 10.70
CA LEU A 22 19.56 -9.90 11.48
C LEU A 22 18.44 -10.95 11.40
N ASN A 23 18.74 -12.17 10.94
CA ASN A 23 17.80 -13.28 10.97
C ASN A 23 17.78 -13.89 12.40
N PRO A 24 16.62 -14.01 13.06
CA PRO A 24 16.58 -14.49 14.45
C PRO A 24 17.02 -15.95 14.56
N TYR A 25 16.80 -16.77 13.52
CA TYR A 25 17.21 -18.17 13.47
C TYR A 25 18.72 -18.35 13.28
N LEU A 26 19.46 -17.29 12.93
CA LEU A 26 20.92 -17.32 12.75
C LEU A 26 21.63 -16.53 13.86
N SER A 27 21.20 -15.29 14.09
CA SER A 27 21.84 -14.35 15.00
C SER A 27 21.73 -14.75 16.47
N ILE A 28 20.56 -15.25 16.90
CA ILE A 28 20.35 -15.65 18.31
C ILE A 28 21.18 -16.88 18.65
N PRO A 29 21.12 -18.01 17.89
CA PRO A 29 21.98 -19.16 18.18
C PRO A 29 23.48 -18.83 18.11
N LEU A 30 23.90 -17.97 17.18
CA LEU A 30 25.29 -17.54 17.07
C LEU A 30 25.74 -16.76 18.32
N ALA A 31 24.95 -15.77 18.76
CA ALA A 31 25.26 -15.01 19.97
C ALA A 31 25.28 -15.89 21.21
N THR A 32 24.30 -16.79 21.37
CA THR A 32 24.28 -17.76 22.47
C THR A 32 25.47 -18.70 22.45
N GLY A 33 25.85 -19.23 21.27
CA GLY A 33 27.00 -20.11 21.11
C GLY A 33 28.32 -19.43 21.49
N LEU A 34 28.52 -18.20 21.00
CA LEU A 34 29.70 -17.38 21.35
C LEU A 34 29.75 -17.08 22.86
N ALA A 35 28.61 -16.83 23.50
CA ALA A 35 28.52 -16.63 24.94
C ALA A 35 28.99 -17.87 25.72
N VAL A 36 28.52 -19.06 25.31
CA VAL A 36 28.87 -20.34 25.94
C VAL A 36 30.36 -20.64 25.78
N VAL A 37 30.93 -20.41 24.60
CA VAL A 37 32.37 -20.59 24.36
C VAL A 37 33.18 -19.63 25.24
N SER A 38 32.78 -18.37 25.35
CA SER A 38 33.43 -17.38 26.21
C SER A 38 33.39 -17.78 27.68
N ALA A 39 32.20 -18.20 28.16
CA ALA A 39 32.01 -18.65 29.53
C ALA A 39 32.89 -19.85 29.87
N LYS A 40 32.96 -20.85 28.98
CA LYS A 40 33.85 -22.02 29.13
C LYS A 40 35.32 -21.64 29.15
N LYS A 41 35.76 -20.75 28.26
CA LYS A 41 37.18 -20.33 28.16
C LYS A 41 37.64 -19.56 29.39
N ASN A 42 36.77 -18.77 29.99
CA ASN A 42 37.10 -17.88 31.11
C ASN A 42 36.78 -18.49 32.49
N GLY A 43 36.31 -19.73 32.55
CA GLY A 43 35.90 -20.37 33.82
C GLY A 43 34.75 -19.63 34.51
N ALA A 44 33.90 -18.94 33.75
CA ALA A 44 32.81 -18.11 34.28
C ALA A 44 31.78 -18.99 35.01
N VAL A 45 31.48 -18.65 36.26
CA VAL A 45 30.48 -19.36 37.09
C VAL A 45 29.11 -18.65 37.01
N GLY A 46 29.07 -17.40 36.54
CA GLY A 46 27.86 -16.62 36.31
C GLY A 46 27.90 -15.70 35.08
N LEU A 47 26.76 -15.09 34.76
CA LEU A 47 26.60 -14.15 33.63
C LEU A 47 27.49 -12.90 33.74
N SER A 48 27.89 -12.52 34.96
CA SER A 48 28.73 -11.35 35.25
C SER A 48 30.20 -11.52 34.84
N ASP A 49 30.68 -12.75 34.70
CA ASP A 49 32.10 -13.04 34.41
C ASP A 49 32.39 -13.11 32.89
N ILE A 50 31.35 -12.99 32.07
CA ILE A 50 31.45 -13.07 30.62
C ILE A 50 31.96 -11.73 30.08
N ARG A 51 33.27 -11.65 29.83
CA ARG A 51 33.87 -10.51 29.13
C ARG A 51 33.67 -10.66 27.62
N PHE A 52 32.81 -9.80 27.06
CA PHE A 52 32.57 -9.77 25.62
C PHE A 52 33.68 -9.04 24.87
N ASP A 53 34.36 -9.77 23.98
CA ASP A 53 35.20 -9.16 22.94
C ASP A 53 34.33 -8.41 21.91
N THR A 54 34.98 -7.67 21.01
CA THR A 54 34.27 -6.87 20.00
C THR A 54 33.35 -7.71 19.11
N ALA A 55 33.76 -8.92 18.74
CA ALA A 55 32.97 -9.81 17.88
C ALA A 55 31.72 -10.31 18.60
N GLN A 56 31.85 -10.68 19.88
CA GLN A 56 30.74 -11.06 20.74
C GLN A 56 29.76 -9.90 20.90
N ARG A 57 30.24 -8.68 21.19
CA ARG A 57 29.37 -7.49 21.30
C ARG A 57 28.56 -7.25 20.03
N VAL A 58 29.19 -7.35 18.86
CA VAL A 58 28.50 -7.20 17.57
C VAL A 58 27.46 -8.31 17.37
N ALA A 59 27.78 -9.56 17.69
CA ALA A 59 26.83 -10.68 17.59
C ALA A 59 25.64 -10.50 18.53
N PHE A 60 25.86 -10.04 19.77
CA PHE A 60 24.79 -9.74 20.72
C PHE A 60 23.90 -8.58 20.26
N LEU A 61 24.49 -7.50 19.76
CA LEU A 61 23.72 -6.37 19.22
C LEU A 61 22.89 -6.80 18.00
N ALA A 62 23.45 -7.63 17.11
CA ALA A 62 22.73 -8.17 15.97
C ALA A 62 21.58 -9.09 16.40
N ALA A 63 21.80 -9.95 17.38
CA ALA A 63 20.77 -10.83 17.95
C ALA A 63 19.66 -10.02 18.64
N LEU A 64 20.01 -8.98 19.42
CA LEU A 64 19.06 -8.09 20.05
C LEU A 64 18.23 -7.33 19.01
N ALA A 65 18.88 -6.74 18.01
CA ALA A 65 18.20 -6.05 16.92
C ALA A 65 17.27 -7.01 16.15
N SER A 66 17.73 -8.23 15.88
CA SER A 66 16.93 -9.26 15.22
C SER A 66 15.69 -9.63 16.03
N PHE A 67 15.85 -9.85 17.34
CA PHE A 67 14.76 -10.15 18.25
C PHE A 67 13.74 -9.02 18.30
N VAL A 68 14.18 -7.77 18.43
CA VAL A 68 13.30 -6.59 18.46
C VAL A 68 12.52 -6.43 17.15
N LEU A 69 13.19 -6.57 16.00
CA LEU A 69 12.56 -6.44 14.69
C LEU A 69 11.55 -7.55 14.44
N SER A 70 11.90 -8.80 14.73
CA SER A 70 10.99 -9.94 14.53
C SER A 70 9.83 -9.95 15.51
N THR A 71 10.03 -9.50 16.75
CA THR A 71 8.94 -9.30 17.72
C THR A 71 8.01 -8.19 17.24
N THR A 72 8.54 -7.07 16.76
CA THR A 72 7.74 -5.99 16.18
C THR A 72 6.93 -6.45 14.97
N GLU A 73 7.52 -7.21 14.04
CA GLU A 73 6.81 -7.77 12.89
C GLU A 73 5.68 -8.73 13.32
N TYR A 74 5.94 -9.58 14.32
CA TYR A 74 4.94 -10.47 14.90
C TYR A 74 3.78 -9.68 15.52
N LEU A 75 4.08 -8.70 16.38
CA LEU A 75 3.07 -7.87 17.04
C LEU A 75 2.28 -7.04 16.02
N ASN A 76 2.93 -6.45 15.02
CA ASN A 76 2.27 -5.69 13.96
C ASN A 76 1.30 -6.59 13.18
N LYS A 77 1.74 -7.79 12.79
CA LYS A 77 0.88 -8.76 12.10
C LYS A 77 -0.35 -9.08 12.95
N TRP A 78 -0.17 -9.52 14.19
CA TRP A 78 -1.31 -9.98 14.98
C TRP A 78 -2.23 -8.85 15.46
N SER A 79 -1.67 -7.69 15.78
CA SER A 79 -2.43 -6.49 16.14
C SER A 79 -3.32 -6.03 14.97
N ALA A 80 -2.75 -5.90 13.76
CA ALA A 80 -3.51 -5.51 12.56
C ALA A 80 -4.59 -6.53 12.15
N ASN A 81 -4.52 -7.75 12.71
CA ASN A 81 -5.41 -8.86 12.38
C ASN A 81 -6.26 -9.30 13.58
N ASN A 82 -6.46 -8.43 14.57
CA ASN A 82 -7.31 -8.67 15.72
C ASN A 82 -7.01 -9.97 16.47
N TRP A 83 -5.75 -10.42 16.43
CA TRP A 83 -5.30 -11.68 17.02
C TRP A 83 -6.11 -12.91 16.55
N THR A 84 -6.65 -12.85 15.33
CA THR A 84 -7.48 -13.91 14.75
C THR A 84 -7.03 -14.26 13.34
N THR A 85 -7.25 -15.50 12.93
CA THR A 85 -7.06 -16.01 11.57
C THR A 85 -8.41 -16.21 10.90
N ASP A 86 -8.42 -16.13 9.58
CA ASP A 86 -9.59 -16.54 8.81
C ASP A 86 -9.30 -17.80 8.00
N HIS A 87 -9.84 -18.93 8.46
CA HIS A 87 -9.64 -20.23 7.81
C HIS A 87 -10.55 -20.43 6.59
N THR A 88 -11.52 -19.54 6.36
CA THR A 88 -12.42 -19.60 5.21
C THR A 88 -11.91 -18.80 4.01
N TRP A 89 -10.75 -18.13 4.14
CA TRP A 89 -10.13 -17.38 3.07
C TRP A 89 -9.71 -18.28 1.91
N ASP A 90 -10.33 -18.09 0.75
CA ASP A 90 -10.19 -18.99 -0.40
C ASP A 90 -10.30 -18.20 -1.71
N PHE A 91 -9.14 -18.00 -2.37
CA PHE A 91 -9.01 -17.23 -3.60
C PHE A 91 -9.92 -17.67 -4.74
N ASP A 92 -10.34 -18.93 -4.77
CA ASP A 92 -11.23 -19.44 -5.82
C ASP A 92 -12.68 -18.96 -5.63
N LYS A 93 -13.01 -18.47 -4.43
CA LYS A 93 -14.35 -17.96 -4.07
C LYS A 93 -14.40 -16.45 -3.92
N GLU A 94 -13.25 -15.77 -3.92
CA GLU A 94 -13.21 -14.33 -3.74
C GLU A 94 -13.72 -13.58 -4.98
N ILE A 95 -14.54 -12.55 -4.75
CA ILE A 95 -14.96 -11.58 -5.77
C ILE A 95 -14.21 -10.29 -5.52
N ILE A 96 -13.28 -9.96 -6.43
CA ILE A 96 -12.30 -8.90 -6.25
C ILE A 96 -12.66 -7.68 -7.09
N VAL A 97 -13.12 -6.61 -6.44
CA VAL A 97 -13.35 -5.31 -7.09
C VAL A 97 -12.06 -4.49 -7.08
N VAL A 98 -11.60 -4.03 -8.24
CA VAL A 98 -10.43 -3.16 -8.40
C VAL A 98 -10.85 -1.88 -9.10
N THR A 99 -10.74 -0.75 -8.40
CA THR A 99 -10.95 0.56 -9.01
C THR A 99 -9.68 1.04 -9.72
N GLY A 100 -9.79 1.71 -10.86
CA GLY A 100 -8.62 2.17 -11.62
C GLY A 100 -7.83 1.00 -12.24
N GLY A 101 -8.51 -0.10 -12.57
CA GLY A 101 -7.89 -1.34 -13.04
C GLY A 101 -7.56 -1.37 -14.55
N SER A 102 -7.96 -0.35 -15.31
CA SER A 102 -7.72 -0.32 -16.75
C SER A 102 -6.24 -0.17 -17.11
N SER A 103 -5.38 0.26 -16.19
CA SER A 103 -3.94 0.46 -16.44
C SER A 103 -3.13 0.61 -15.14
N GLY A 104 -1.82 0.85 -15.25
CA GLY A 104 -0.96 1.22 -14.12
C GLY A 104 -0.93 0.17 -13.01
N ILE A 105 -1.05 0.63 -11.75
CA ILE A 105 -1.02 -0.24 -10.56
C ILE A 105 -2.20 -1.21 -10.55
N GLY A 106 -3.41 -0.74 -10.88
CA GLY A 106 -4.60 -1.58 -10.89
C GLY A 106 -4.49 -2.74 -11.88
N HIS A 107 -4.02 -2.47 -13.11
CA HIS A 107 -3.71 -3.53 -14.08
C HIS A 107 -2.63 -4.49 -13.55
N SER A 108 -1.56 -3.97 -12.94
CA SER A 108 -0.50 -4.81 -12.38
C SER A 108 -1.02 -5.73 -11.26
N ILE A 109 -1.88 -5.24 -10.37
CA ILE A 109 -2.54 -6.06 -9.34
C ILE A 109 -3.32 -7.20 -10.01
N ILE A 110 -4.16 -6.88 -11.00
CA ILE A 110 -4.97 -7.87 -11.73
C ILE A 110 -4.08 -8.91 -12.41
N LYS A 111 -3.03 -8.48 -13.11
CA LYS A 111 -2.05 -9.35 -13.76
C LYS A 111 -1.40 -10.32 -12.76
N HIS A 112 -1.00 -9.85 -11.58
CA HIS A 112 -0.40 -10.69 -10.54
C HIS A 112 -1.41 -11.64 -9.87
N ILE A 113 -2.67 -11.25 -9.76
CA ILE A 113 -3.75 -12.14 -9.29
C ILE A 113 -3.93 -13.27 -10.31
N LEU A 114 -4.12 -12.94 -11.60
CA LEU A 114 -4.35 -13.92 -12.67
C LEU A 114 -3.15 -14.84 -12.92
N ALA A 115 -1.93 -14.36 -12.71
CA ALA A 115 -0.73 -15.18 -12.78
C ALA A 115 -0.70 -16.30 -11.73
N ARG A 116 -1.41 -16.13 -10.60
CA ARG A 116 -1.53 -17.13 -9.52
C ARG A 116 -2.82 -17.92 -9.60
N ASN A 117 -3.91 -17.26 -9.96
CA ASN A 117 -5.22 -17.85 -10.14
C ASN A 117 -5.88 -17.34 -11.43
N PRO A 118 -5.72 -18.05 -12.56
CA PRO A 118 -6.33 -17.69 -13.84
C PRO A 118 -7.87 -17.66 -13.83
N GLN A 119 -8.50 -18.29 -12.84
CA GLN A 119 -9.97 -18.40 -12.70
C GLN A 119 -10.55 -17.36 -11.71
N ALA A 120 -9.72 -16.49 -11.14
CA ALA A 120 -10.16 -15.48 -10.18
C ALA A 120 -11.28 -14.60 -10.75
N THR A 121 -12.30 -14.32 -9.93
CA THR A 121 -13.41 -13.43 -10.29
C THR A 121 -13.00 -11.99 -10.02
N ILE A 122 -12.80 -11.20 -11.08
CA ILE A 122 -12.30 -9.83 -10.96
C ILE A 122 -13.29 -8.86 -11.58
N VAL A 123 -13.64 -7.82 -10.83
CA VAL A 123 -14.48 -6.72 -11.27
C VAL A 123 -13.61 -5.48 -11.41
N VAL A 124 -13.45 -4.98 -12.63
CA VAL A 124 -12.70 -3.76 -12.92
C VAL A 124 -13.67 -2.59 -13.03
N VAL A 125 -13.45 -1.57 -12.20
CA VAL A 125 -14.21 -0.31 -12.25
C VAL A 125 -13.26 0.81 -12.66
N ASP A 126 -13.51 1.42 -13.81
CA ASP A 126 -12.69 2.52 -14.30
C ASP A 126 -13.51 3.44 -15.23
N LEU A 127 -13.07 4.67 -15.39
CA LEU A 127 -13.65 5.58 -16.37
C LEU A 127 -13.15 5.25 -17.79
N ALA A 128 -11.87 4.89 -17.91
CA ALA A 128 -11.23 4.57 -19.17
C ALA A 128 -11.41 3.09 -19.54
N PRO A 129 -11.50 2.75 -20.84
CA PRO A 129 -11.48 1.35 -21.27
C PRO A 129 -10.17 0.66 -20.87
N LEU A 130 -10.18 -0.67 -20.78
CA LEU A 130 -8.99 -1.46 -20.46
C LEU A 130 -7.88 -1.19 -21.50
N SER A 131 -6.66 -0.89 -21.05
CA SER A 131 -5.50 -0.72 -21.93
C SER A 131 -4.81 -2.05 -22.25
N TRP A 132 -5.46 -3.16 -21.96
CA TRP A 132 -4.95 -4.53 -22.02
C TRP A 132 -6.12 -5.46 -22.30
N GLU A 133 -5.84 -6.60 -22.91
CA GLU A 133 -6.87 -7.57 -23.28
C GLU A 133 -6.97 -8.68 -22.23
N PRO A 134 -8.12 -8.86 -21.58
CA PRO A 134 -8.40 -10.05 -20.79
C PRO A 134 -8.19 -11.31 -21.63
N GLN A 135 -7.55 -12.33 -21.03
CA GLN A 135 -7.43 -13.62 -21.69
C GLN A 135 -8.84 -14.20 -21.95
N LYS A 136 -9.05 -14.78 -23.13
CA LYS A 136 -10.32 -15.42 -23.47
C LYS A 136 -10.70 -16.47 -22.42
N GLY A 137 -11.91 -16.37 -21.87
CA GLY A 137 -12.40 -17.25 -20.81
C GLY A 137 -12.01 -16.86 -19.39
N SER A 138 -11.29 -15.74 -19.20
CA SER A 138 -11.07 -15.17 -17.86
C SER A 138 -12.36 -14.61 -17.27
N ASN A 139 -12.52 -14.72 -15.96
CA ASN A 139 -13.71 -14.24 -15.24
C ASN A 139 -13.56 -12.75 -14.84
N ILE A 140 -13.34 -11.90 -15.85
CA ILE A 140 -13.12 -10.46 -15.68
C ILE A 140 -14.34 -9.69 -16.17
N HIS A 141 -14.91 -8.88 -15.28
CA HIS A 141 -16.08 -8.04 -15.54
C HIS A 141 -15.65 -6.57 -15.54
N PHE A 142 -15.84 -5.86 -16.65
CA PHE A 142 -15.52 -4.44 -16.74
C PHE A 142 -16.78 -3.59 -16.61
N PHE A 143 -16.76 -2.64 -15.68
CA PHE A 143 -17.80 -1.62 -15.53
C PHE A 143 -17.20 -0.23 -15.73
N LYS A 144 -17.65 0.45 -16.78
CA LYS A 144 -17.31 1.86 -16.98
C LYS A 144 -18.05 2.72 -15.95
N CYS A 145 -17.34 3.44 -15.11
CA CYS A 145 -17.93 4.34 -14.12
C CYS A 145 -17.03 5.54 -13.83
N ASP A 146 -17.62 6.73 -13.84
CA ASP A 146 -17.02 7.89 -13.21
C ASP A 146 -17.20 7.78 -11.69
N LEU A 147 -16.09 7.67 -10.95
CA LEU A 147 -16.13 7.54 -9.49
C LEU A 147 -16.54 8.84 -8.79
N THR A 148 -16.59 9.97 -9.49
CA THR A 148 -17.02 11.25 -8.92
C THR A 148 -18.54 11.41 -8.90
N ASP A 149 -19.27 10.60 -9.68
CA ASP A 149 -20.73 10.55 -9.64
C ASP A 149 -21.22 9.58 -8.54
N THR A 150 -21.60 10.16 -7.41
CA THR A 150 -22.08 9.40 -6.24
C THR A 150 -23.39 8.63 -6.51
N LYS A 151 -24.23 9.08 -7.45
CA LYS A 151 -25.46 8.36 -7.83
C LYS A 151 -25.12 7.16 -8.71
N ALA A 152 -24.17 7.33 -9.64
CA ALA A 152 -23.66 6.23 -10.45
C ALA A 152 -23.02 5.16 -9.58
N LEU A 153 -22.25 5.52 -8.54
CA LEU A 153 -21.61 4.56 -7.62
C LEU A 153 -22.62 3.59 -6.97
N LYS A 154 -23.74 4.09 -6.45
CA LYS A 154 -24.77 3.23 -5.82
C LYS A 154 -25.39 2.26 -6.82
N THR A 155 -25.67 2.75 -8.03
CA THR A 155 -26.23 1.95 -9.12
C THR A 155 -25.25 0.88 -9.57
N LEU A 156 -23.98 1.25 -9.76
CA LEU A 156 -22.87 0.34 -10.06
C LEU A 156 -22.75 -0.77 -9.02
N CYS A 157 -22.74 -0.43 -7.72
CA CYS A 157 -22.60 -1.43 -6.66
C CYS A 157 -23.76 -2.44 -6.67
N THR A 158 -24.98 -1.97 -6.96
CA THR A 158 -26.15 -2.85 -7.14
C THR A 158 -25.99 -3.76 -8.35
N LEU A 159 -25.48 -3.22 -9.46
CA LEU A 159 -25.24 -3.97 -10.69
C LEU A 159 -24.19 -5.07 -10.49
N ILE A 160 -23.07 -4.75 -9.83
CA ILE A 160 -22.01 -5.71 -9.48
C ILE A 160 -22.58 -6.86 -8.64
N ARG A 161 -23.36 -6.55 -7.60
CA ARG A 161 -24.01 -7.57 -6.75
C ARG A 161 -24.95 -8.48 -7.55
N THR A 162 -25.66 -7.90 -8.53
CA THR A 162 -26.66 -8.63 -9.31
C THR A 162 -26.02 -9.51 -10.39
N GLN A 163 -24.97 -9.02 -11.07
CA GLN A 163 -24.36 -9.71 -12.21
C GLN A 163 -23.21 -10.65 -11.82
N VAL A 164 -22.47 -10.32 -10.75
CA VAL A 164 -21.26 -11.04 -10.36
C VAL A 164 -21.43 -11.69 -8.99
N GLY A 165 -22.02 -10.97 -8.04
CA GLY A 165 -22.21 -11.42 -6.66
C GLY A 165 -21.69 -10.40 -5.66
N ASP A 166 -21.79 -10.71 -4.37
CA ASP A 166 -21.33 -9.82 -3.31
C ASP A 166 -19.79 -9.79 -3.23
N PRO A 167 -19.14 -8.63 -3.42
CA PRO A 167 -17.69 -8.54 -3.32
C PRO A 167 -17.16 -8.88 -1.94
N THR A 168 -16.11 -9.69 -1.91
CA THR A 168 -15.36 -10.04 -0.69
C THR A 168 -14.06 -9.26 -0.59
N VAL A 169 -13.53 -8.76 -1.71
CA VAL A 169 -12.33 -7.91 -1.76
C VAL A 169 -12.63 -6.60 -2.47
N LEU A 170 -12.29 -5.48 -1.83
CA LEU A 170 -12.36 -4.15 -2.43
C LEU A 170 -10.96 -3.54 -2.45
N ILE A 171 -10.45 -3.24 -3.65
CA ILE A 171 -9.18 -2.56 -3.87
C ILE A 171 -9.47 -1.14 -4.36
N ASN A 172 -9.46 -0.20 -3.41
CA ASN A 172 -9.53 1.23 -3.65
C ASN A 172 -8.18 1.73 -4.20
N ASN A 173 -7.98 1.58 -5.50
CA ASN A 173 -6.75 1.92 -6.21
C ASN A 173 -6.86 3.18 -7.08
N ALA A 174 -8.04 3.49 -7.62
CA ALA A 174 -8.24 4.68 -8.44
C ALA A 174 -7.76 5.96 -7.72
N GLY A 175 -7.09 6.83 -8.47
CA GLY A 175 -6.69 8.12 -7.96
C GLY A 175 -6.11 9.03 -9.02
N ILE A 176 -6.18 10.33 -8.74
CA ILE A 176 -5.68 11.40 -9.61
C ILE A 176 -4.90 12.42 -8.78
N ALA A 177 -4.00 13.15 -9.43
CA ALA A 177 -3.32 14.32 -8.87
C ALA A 177 -3.22 15.39 -9.96
N ARG A 178 -3.44 16.66 -9.60
CA ARG A 178 -3.49 17.78 -10.56
C ARG A 178 -2.19 18.57 -10.62
N GLY A 179 -1.46 18.69 -9.51
CA GLY A 179 -0.15 19.33 -9.50
C GLY A 179 -0.17 20.86 -9.42
N TYR A 180 -1.22 21.44 -8.83
CA TYR A 180 -1.35 22.87 -8.61
C TYR A 180 -1.10 23.24 -7.15
N SER A 181 -0.54 24.42 -6.90
CA SER A 181 -0.60 24.99 -5.56
C SER A 181 -2.06 25.30 -5.17
N VAL A 182 -2.30 25.48 -3.87
CA VAL A 182 -3.63 25.83 -3.36
C VAL A 182 -4.17 27.12 -3.99
N MET A 183 -3.30 28.04 -4.40
CA MET A 183 -3.69 29.31 -5.03
C MET A 183 -4.00 29.16 -6.53
N GLU A 184 -3.42 28.17 -7.19
CA GLU A 184 -3.53 27.98 -8.65
C GLU A 184 -4.64 26.98 -9.02
N GLY A 185 -4.89 25.97 -8.18
CA GLY A 185 -5.87 24.93 -8.45
C GLY A 185 -7.29 25.47 -8.47
N SER A 186 -8.07 25.11 -9.48
CA SER A 186 -9.48 25.49 -9.55
C SER A 186 -10.32 24.75 -8.51
N TYR A 187 -11.52 25.26 -8.23
CA TYR A 187 -12.49 24.52 -7.40
C TYR A 187 -12.79 23.13 -7.98
N ALA A 188 -12.92 23.02 -9.30
CA ALA A 188 -13.17 21.75 -9.98
C ALA A 188 -12.01 20.76 -9.81
N ASP A 189 -10.75 21.21 -9.89
CA ASP A 189 -9.58 20.37 -9.65
C ASP A 189 -9.61 19.77 -8.23
N VAL A 190 -9.86 20.62 -7.23
CA VAL A 190 -9.90 20.20 -5.81
C VAL A 190 -11.05 19.24 -5.56
N GLU A 191 -12.25 19.56 -6.05
CA GLU A 191 -13.42 18.68 -5.94
C GLU A 191 -13.18 17.32 -6.59
N LEU A 192 -12.59 17.31 -7.78
CA LEU A 192 -12.30 16.08 -8.51
C LEU A 192 -11.32 15.19 -7.72
N THR A 193 -10.23 15.78 -7.20
CA THR A 193 -9.25 15.06 -6.38
C THR A 193 -9.91 14.48 -5.14
N ILE A 194 -10.73 15.26 -4.42
CA ILE A 194 -11.44 14.80 -3.21
C ILE A 194 -12.44 13.70 -3.53
N LYS A 195 -13.26 13.89 -4.56
CA LYS A 195 -14.30 12.93 -4.95
C LYS A 195 -13.68 11.60 -5.36
N THR A 196 -12.63 11.63 -6.17
CA THR A 196 -11.97 10.41 -6.68
C THR A 196 -11.16 9.69 -5.61
N ASN A 197 -10.31 10.41 -4.88
CA ASN A 197 -9.29 9.79 -4.03
C ASN A 197 -9.77 9.47 -2.62
N LEU A 198 -10.86 10.08 -2.16
CA LEU A 198 -11.36 9.95 -0.78
C LEU A 198 -12.83 9.58 -0.74
N LEU A 199 -13.72 10.37 -1.36
CA LEU A 199 -15.15 10.13 -1.28
C LEU A 199 -15.55 8.80 -1.93
N ALA A 200 -15.04 8.50 -3.11
CA ALA A 200 -15.35 7.24 -3.80
C ALA A 200 -14.90 6.01 -3.00
N PRO A 201 -13.65 5.89 -2.49
CA PRO A 201 -13.27 4.82 -1.57
C PRO A 201 -14.20 4.68 -0.36
N PHE A 202 -14.62 5.80 0.24
CA PHE A 202 -15.53 5.81 1.37
C PHE A 202 -16.90 5.23 1.00
N LEU A 203 -17.48 5.68 -0.12
CA LEU A 203 -18.80 5.24 -0.59
C LEU A 203 -18.80 3.79 -1.09
N LEU A 204 -17.76 3.36 -1.80
CA LEU A 204 -17.60 1.95 -2.21
C LEU A 204 -17.47 1.05 -0.99
N THR A 205 -16.70 1.48 0.02
CA THR A 205 -16.62 0.77 1.29
C THR A 205 -18.00 0.70 1.95
N LYS A 206 -18.74 1.81 2.03
CA LYS A 206 -20.10 1.85 2.57
C LYS A 206 -21.04 0.85 1.87
N GLU A 207 -20.91 0.66 0.56
CA GLU A 207 -21.76 -0.23 -0.24
C GLU A 207 -21.40 -1.71 -0.13
N PHE A 208 -20.12 -2.07 -0.02
CA PHE A 208 -19.68 -3.48 0.00
C PHE A 208 -19.39 -4.02 1.40
N LEU A 209 -19.03 -3.17 2.36
CA LEU A 209 -18.75 -3.55 3.75
C LEU A 209 -19.89 -4.33 4.44
N PRO A 210 -21.18 -4.01 4.24
CA PRO A 210 -22.26 -4.73 4.94
C PRO A 210 -22.24 -6.23 4.70
N HIS A 211 -21.95 -6.69 3.48
CA HIS A 211 -21.83 -8.13 3.22
C HIS A 211 -20.63 -8.72 3.97
N MET A 212 -19.45 -8.10 3.87
CA MET A 212 -18.23 -8.56 4.54
C MET A 212 -18.39 -8.65 6.06
N VAL A 213 -19.12 -7.70 6.65
CA VAL A 213 -19.44 -7.70 8.09
C VAL A 213 -20.38 -8.85 8.45
N ARG A 214 -21.46 -9.06 7.68
CA ARG A 214 -22.42 -10.16 7.95
C ARG A 214 -21.77 -11.53 7.87
N THR A 215 -20.86 -11.73 6.92
CA THR A 215 -20.13 -12.99 6.76
C THR A 215 -18.88 -13.07 7.62
N ASN A 216 -18.49 -11.96 8.26
CA ASN A 216 -17.23 -11.79 8.99
C ASN A 216 -16.05 -12.30 8.14
N HIS A 217 -16.02 -11.87 6.89
CA HIS A 217 -15.06 -12.31 5.89
C HIS A 217 -14.93 -11.25 4.78
N GLY A 218 -13.71 -10.92 4.41
CA GLY A 218 -13.42 -9.97 3.34
C GLY A 218 -12.15 -9.19 3.57
N HIS A 219 -11.73 -8.40 2.59
CA HIS A 219 -10.50 -7.61 2.65
C HIS A 219 -10.63 -6.29 1.90
N ILE A 220 -10.41 -5.17 2.61
CA ILE A 220 -10.38 -3.84 2.00
C ILE A 220 -8.92 -3.38 1.85
N VAL A 221 -8.52 -3.06 0.63
CA VAL A 221 -7.19 -2.54 0.30
C VAL A 221 -7.32 -1.07 -0.11
N ASN A 222 -6.64 -0.18 0.61
CA ASN A 222 -6.55 1.23 0.26
C ASN A 222 -5.15 1.53 -0.29
N VAL A 223 -5.07 2.04 -1.52
CA VAL A 223 -3.82 2.51 -2.13
C VAL A 223 -3.60 3.97 -1.73
N GLY A 224 -2.86 4.14 -0.64
CA GLY A 224 -2.38 5.42 -0.12
C GLY A 224 -1.13 5.93 -0.85
N SER A 225 -0.42 6.85 -0.20
CA SER A 225 0.79 7.45 -0.74
C SER A 225 1.65 8.01 0.39
N MET A 226 2.96 8.07 0.20
CA MET A 226 3.86 8.78 1.11
C MET A 226 3.49 10.26 1.29
N SER A 227 2.76 10.86 0.36
CA SER A 227 2.25 12.23 0.49
C SER A 227 1.27 12.41 1.66
N SER A 228 0.67 11.33 2.19
CA SER A 228 -0.15 11.40 3.41
C SER A 228 0.67 11.72 4.66
N VAL A 229 1.98 11.46 4.61
CA VAL A 229 2.90 11.64 5.73
C VAL A 229 3.85 12.80 5.43
N VAL A 230 4.55 12.75 4.30
CA VAL A 230 5.53 13.76 3.86
C VAL A 230 5.01 14.39 2.56
N PRO A 231 4.14 15.41 2.64
CA PRO A 231 3.46 15.97 1.48
C PRO A 231 4.41 16.81 0.61
N PRO A 232 4.54 16.50 -0.69
CA PRO A 232 5.23 17.38 -1.62
C PRO A 232 4.48 18.69 -1.85
N VAL A 233 5.21 19.72 -2.27
CA VAL A 233 4.61 21.00 -2.68
C VAL A 233 3.76 20.82 -3.95
N ARG A 234 2.77 21.69 -4.15
CA ARG A 234 1.83 21.71 -5.30
C ARG A 234 0.92 20.48 -5.45
N ILE A 235 0.76 19.68 -4.40
CA ILE A 235 -0.23 18.58 -4.35
C ILE A 235 -0.92 18.51 -3.00
N ALA A 236 -1.31 19.66 -2.46
CA ALA A 236 -1.91 19.77 -1.14
C ALA A 236 -3.29 19.09 -1.08
N ASP A 237 -4.10 19.24 -2.12
CA ASP A 237 -5.38 18.55 -2.31
C ASP A 237 -5.19 17.03 -2.31
N TYR A 238 -4.28 16.50 -3.13
CA TYR A 238 -3.95 15.08 -3.19
C TYR A 238 -3.45 14.56 -1.84
N SER A 239 -2.51 15.26 -1.22
CA SER A 239 -1.94 14.89 0.09
C SER A 239 -3.02 14.85 1.17
N ALA A 240 -3.93 15.83 1.19
CA ALA A 240 -5.07 15.85 2.09
C ALA A 240 -5.99 14.64 1.88
N THR A 241 -6.28 14.27 0.62
CA THR A 241 -7.09 13.07 0.34
C THR A 241 -6.42 11.78 0.79
N LYS A 242 -5.10 11.63 0.59
CA LYS A 242 -4.36 10.43 1.00
C LYS A 242 -4.18 10.35 2.52
N ALA A 243 -4.07 11.48 3.20
CA ALA A 243 -4.14 11.55 4.67
C ALA A 243 -5.54 11.18 5.17
N GLY A 244 -6.60 11.71 4.56
CA GLY A 244 -7.99 11.35 4.87
C GLY A 244 -8.27 9.86 4.66
N LEU A 245 -7.74 9.26 3.59
CA LEU A 245 -7.87 7.83 3.31
C LEU A 245 -7.16 6.97 4.36
N THR A 246 -6.02 7.43 4.86
CA THR A 246 -5.29 6.78 5.96
C THR A 246 -6.10 6.83 7.25
N ALA A 247 -6.65 8.00 7.61
CA ALA A 247 -7.51 8.15 8.78
C ALA A 247 -8.80 7.31 8.67
N MET A 248 -9.42 7.27 7.49
CA MET A 248 -10.59 6.42 7.22
C MET A 248 -10.26 4.94 7.44
N HIS A 249 -9.11 4.47 6.94
CA HIS A 249 -8.63 3.10 7.12
C HIS A 249 -8.47 2.75 8.60
N GLU A 250 -7.79 3.62 9.37
CA GLU A 250 -7.55 3.42 10.79
C GLU A 250 -8.86 3.42 11.61
N SER A 251 -9.77 4.37 11.34
CA SER A 251 -11.09 4.41 11.98
C SER A 251 -11.89 3.13 11.68
N LEU A 252 -11.93 2.72 10.41
CA LEU A 252 -12.66 1.52 10.00
C LEU A 252 -12.12 0.25 10.68
N GLN A 253 -10.82 0.17 10.97
CA GLN A 253 -10.26 -0.97 11.71
C GLN A 253 -10.89 -1.09 13.11
N LEU A 254 -11.09 0.05 13.78
CA LEU A 254 -11.72 0.10 15.09
C LEU A 254 -13.22 -0.19 15.00
N GLU A 255 -13.91 0.33 13.98
CA GLU A 255 -15.33 0.06 13.75
C GLU A 255 -15.60 -1.42 13.50
N LEU A 256 -14.80 -2.07 12.63
CA LEU A 256 -14.88 -3.51 12.37
C LEU A 256 -14.76 -4.34 13.65
N LYS A 257 -13.80 -4.00 14.51
CA LYS A 257 -13.54 -4.74 15.75
C LYS A 257 -14.59 -4.46 16.82
N TYR A 258 -14.87 -3.20 17.10
CA TYR A 258 -15.60 -2.80 18.31
C TYR A 258 -17.09 -2.55 18.06
N ILE A 259 -17.48 -2.10 16.87
CA ILE A 259 -18.89 -1.84 16.52
C ILE A 259 -19.48 -3.08 15.84
N HIS A 260 -18.89 -3.50 14.73
CA HIS A 260 -19.44 -4.55 13.87
C HIS A 260 -19.14 -5.98 14.34
N LYS A 261 -18.21 -6.15 15.29
CA LYS A 261 -17.76 -7.46 15.79
C LYS A 261 -17.34 -8.40 14.66
N ALA A 262 -16.71 -7.85 13.63
CA ALA A 262 -16.26 -8.56 12.44
C ALA A 262 -14.70 -8.56 12.35
N PRO A 263 -14.00 -9.21 13.30
CA PRO A 263 -12.55 -9.10 13.42
C PRO A 263 -11.78 -9.78 12.28
N LYS A 264 -12.44 -10.58 11.45
CA LYS A 264 -11.84 -11.28 10.32
C LYS A 264 -11.93 -10.49 9.00
N VAL A 265 -12.70 -9.41 8.95
CA VAL A 265 -12.65 -8.49 7.81
C VAL A 265 -11.31 -7.76 7.86
N ARG A 266 -10.45 -8.04 6.89
CA ARG A 266 -9.07 -7.58 6.84
C ARG A 266 -8.97 -6.22 6.19
N GLN A 267 -7.92 -5.49 6.54
CA GLN A 267 -7.58 -4.26 5.83
C GLN A 267 -6.09 -4.20 5.51
N THR A 268 -5.77 -3.72 4.31
CA THR A 268 -4.41 -3.41 3.89
C THR A 268 -4.30 -1.97 3.44
N LEU A 269 -3.27 -1.27 3.93
CA LEU A 269 -2.95 0.09 3.51
C LEU A 269 -1.61 0.10 2.79
N GLY A 270 -1.60 0.49 1.53
CA GLY A 270 -0.36 0.71 0.78
C GLY A 270 0.11 2.16 0.91
N ILE A 271 1.27 2.41 1.50
CA ILE A 271 1.89 3.73 1.57
C ILE A 271 3.12 3.70 0.65
N PHE A 272 2.94 4.26 -0.55
CA PHE A 272 3.93 4.15 -1.61
C PHE A 272 4.55 5.50 -1.97
N GLY A 273 5.85 5.47 -2.29
CA GLY A 273 6.57 6.58 -2.91
C GLY A 273 6.13 6.82 -4.36
N PHE A 274 6.94 7.53 -5.13
CA PHE A 274 6.66 7.74 -6.55
C PHE A 274 6.74 6.42 -7.31
N ILE A 275 5.77 6.18 -8.20
CA ILE A 275 5.64 4.94 -8.99
C ILE A 275 5.61 5.33 -10.46
N ARG A 276 6.32 4.56 -11.31
CA ARG A 276 6.32 4.69 -12.77
C ARG A 276 4.95 4.38 -13.34
N THR A 277 4.10 5.38 -13.39
CA THR A 277 2.76 5.32 -13.96
C THR A 277 2.57 6.54 -14.84
N PRO A 278 1.56 6.59 -15.72
CA PRO A 278 1.33 7.81 -16.49
C PRO A 278 0.88 9.02 -15.65
N LEU A 279 0.59 8.84 -14.34
CA LEU A 279 0.45 9.98 -13.41
C LEU A 279 1.79 10.67 -13.15
N VAL A 280 2.90 9.93 -13.27
CA VAL A 280 4.29 10.39 -13.06
C VAL A 280 5.13 9.95 -14.28
N PRO A 281 4.97 10.61 -15.44
CA PRO A 281 5.68 10.22 -16.66
C PRO A 281 7.17 10.62 -16.69
N PHE A 282 7.73 11.15 -15.59
CA PHE A 282 9.07 11.72 -15.50
C PHE A 282 9.86 11.16 -14.30
N ASP A 283 11.17 11.40 -14.29
CA ASP A 283 12.03 11.14 -13.12
C ASP A 283 11.92 12.32 -12.13
N PRO A 284 11.45 12.10 -10.89
CA PRO A 284 11.31 13.17 -9.90
C PRO A 284 12.66 13.69 -9.35
N GLY A 285 13.81 13.19 -9.84
CA GLY A 285 15.14 13.67 -9.43
C GLY A 285 15.55 13.23 -8.03
N GLN A 286 14.95 12.13 -7.54
CA GLN A 286 15.13 11.66 -6.17
C GLN A 286 16.38 10.79 -6.03
N PRO A 287 17.01 10.74 -4.84
CA PRO A 287 18.15 9.85 -4.60
C PRO A 287 17.75 8.39 -4.78
N HIS A 288 18.10 7.80 -5.92
CA HIS A 288 17.68 6.46 -6.34
C HIS A 288 17.89 5.38 -5.27
N PHE A 289 19.02 5.45 -4.54
CA PHE A 289 19.35 4.45 -3.52
C PHE A 289 18.35 4.42 -2.34
N MET A 290 17.84 5.58 -1.92
CA MET A 290 16.91 5.71 -0.77
C MET A 290 15.45 5.80 -1.19
N MET A 291 15.18 6.52 -2.29
CA MET A 291 13.86 6.82 -2.82
C MET A 291 13.81 6.47 -4.31
N PRO A 292 13.91 5.17 -4.65
CA PRO A 292 13.80 4.75 -6.04
C PRO A 292 12.40 5.03 -6.59
N LEU A 293 12.34 5.43 -7.86
CA LEU A 293 11.09 5.46 -8.61
C LEU A 293 10.59 4.01 -8.83
N LEU A 294 9.53 3.63 -8.12
CA LEU A 294 9.05 2.26 -7.99
C LEU A 294 8.48 1.71 -9.30
N HIS A 295 8.72 0.43 -9.56
CA HIS A 295 8.07 -0.26 -10.67
C HIS A 295 6.63 -0.67 -10.29
N VAL A 296 5.67 -0.52 -11.22
CA VAL A 296 4.26 -0.88 -10.98
C VAL A 296 4.10 -2.32 -10.51
N ASP A 297 4.83 -3.25 -11.13
CA ASP A 297 4.82 -4.67 -10.74
C ASP A 297 5.37 -4.93 -9.33
N SER A 298 6.25 -4.11 -8.79
CA SER A 298 6.68 -4.29 -7.39
C SER A 298 5.57 -3.92 -6.41
N VAL A 299 4.81 -2.87 -6.73
CA VAL A 299 3.65 -2.43 -5.93
C VAL A 299 2.49 -3.41 -6.05
N GLY A 300 2.14 -3.80 -7.29
CA GLY A 300 1.11 -4.80 -7.56
C GLY A 300 1.41 -6.13 -6.88
N GLU A 301 2.63 -6.64 -7.01
CA GLU A 301 3.07 -7.88 -6.37
C GLU A 301 3.00 -7.79 -4.84
N ALA A 302 3.39 -6.66 -4.23
CA ALA A 302 3.31 -6.48 -2.78
C ALA A 302 1.87 -6.50 -2.25
N ILE A 303 0.93 -5.84 -2.97
CA ILE A 303 -0.49 -5.86 -2.64
C ILE A 303 -1.05 -7.28 -2.78
N VAL A 304 -0.77 -7.95 -3.89
CA VAL A 304 -1.23 -9.33 -4.13
C VAL A 304 -0.65 -10.29 -3.10
N ASN A 305 0.63 -10.17 -2.73
CA ASN A 305 1.21 -10.92 -1.63
C ASN A 305 0.48 -10.69 -0.29
N SER A 306 -0.10 -9.50 -0.07
CA SER A 306 -0.90 -9.20 1.12
C SER A 306 -2.21 -9.95 1.11
N LEU A 307 -2.95 -9.87 0.00
CA LEU A 307 -4.18 -10.64 -0.18
C LEU A 307 -3.88 -12.13 0.03
N TYR A 308 -2.86 -12.68 -0.65
CA TYR A 308 -2.51 -14.10 -0.59
C TYR A 308 -2.05 -14.58 0.78
N SER A 309 -1.66 -13.67 1.67
CA SER A 309 -1.33 -14.04 3.04
C SER A 309 -2.57 -14.31 3.91
N GLY A 310 -3.76 -13.85 3.49
CA GLY A 310 -4.98 -13.88 4.31
C GLY A 310 -4.96 -12.90 5.49
N PHE A 311 -3.95 -12.01 5.55
CA PHE A 311 -3.75 -11.05 6.62
C PHE A 311 -3.75 -9.61 6.10
N GLY A 312 -4.35 -8.72 6.88
CA GLY A 312 -4.22 -7.27 6.76
C GLY A 312 -2.84 -6.78 7.22
N ARG A 313 -2.38 -5.65 6.65
CA ARG A 313 -1.11 -4.99 6.99
C ARG A 313 -0.96 -3.62 6.34
N THR A 314 -0.08 -2.79 6.88
CA THR A 314 0.44 -1.61 6.18
C THR A 314 1.69 -2.01 5.39
N ILE A 315 1.72 -1.64 4.11
CA ILE A 315 2.84 -1.91 3.20
C ILE A 315 3.52 -0.58 2.92
N TYR A 316 4.80 -0.46 3.25
CA TYR A 316 5.63 0.67 2.83
C TYR A 316 6.50 0.25 1.65
N LEU A 317 6.47 1.02 0.56
CA LEU A 317 7.45 0.91 -0.52
C LEU A 317 7.95 2.31 -0.92
N PRO A 318 9.27 2.57 -0.92
CA PRO A 318 10.32 1.68 -0.37
C PRO A 318 10.15 1.49 1.14
N GLY A 319 10.60 0.34 1.65
CA GLY A 319 10.37 -0.11 3.03
C GLY A 319 10.99 0.83 4.08
N ILE A 320 12.08 1.51 3.74
CA ILE A 320 12.74 2.52 4.59
C ILE A 320 11.77 3.64 5.04
N MET A 321 10.70 3.90 4.29
CA MET A 321 9.73 4.94 4.62
C MET A 321 8.90 4.65 5.87
N SER A 322 8.83 3.40 6.32
CA SER A 322 8.26 3.06 7.62
C SER A 322 9.00 3.77 8.76
N SER A 323 10.33 3.75 8.72
CA SER A 323 11.19 4.45 9.68
C SER A 323 11.06 5.97 9.57
N VAL A 324 10.95 6.51 8.35
CA VAL A 324 10.73 7.96 8.15
C VAL A 324 9.41 8.39 8.76
N THR A 325 8.36 7.58 8.62
CA THR A 325 7.05 7.87 9.23
C THR A 325 7.14 7.92 10.76
N ALA A 326 7.97 7.07 11.38
CA ALA A 326 8.20 7.10 12.83
C ALA A 326 8.88 8.39 13.31
N LEU A 327 9.63 9.10 12.47
CA LEU A 327 10.24 10.40 12.82
C LEU A 327 9.18 11.48 13.14
N ARG A 328 7.94 11.31 12.69
CA ARG A 328 6.83 12.20 13.02
C ARG A 328 6.51 12.23 14.52
N ALA A 329 6.94 11.22 15.28
CA ALA A 329 6.85 11.22 16.75
C ALA A 329 7.93 12.09 17.42
N GLY A 330 8.93 12.56 16.66
CA GLY A 330 10.00 13.43 17.15
C GLY A 330 9.60 14.91 17.20
N PRO A 331 10.55 15.80 17.56
CA PRO A 331 10.32 17.24 17.61
C PRO A 331 9.92 17.81 16.24
N GLU A 332 8.99 18.77 16.24
CA GLU A 332 8.44 19.36 15.01
C GLU A 332 9.51 19.98 14.10
N TRP A 333 10.57 20.56 14.65
CA TRP A 333 11.65 21.14 13.83
C TRP A 333 12.39 20.07 13.02
N LEU A 334 12.60 18.87 13.58
CA LEU A 334 13.26 17.76 12.89
C LEU A 334 12.35 17.23 11.79
N TRP A 335 11.06 17.11 12.10
CA TRP A 335 10.05 16.72 11.11
C TRP A 335 9.92 17.74 9.98
N ARG A 336 10.01 19.03 10.29
CA ARG A 336 10.01 20.11 9.31
C ARG A 336 11.20 20.02 8.35
N LEU A 337 12.40 19.73 8.84
CA LEU A 337 13.58 19.52 7.96
C LEU A 337 13.35 18.36 6.98
N ALA A 338 12.75 17.25 7.45
CA ALA A 338 12.40 16.15 6.57
C ALA A 338 11.37 16.57 5.49
N ARG A 339 10.38 17.39 5.84
CA ARG A 339 9.39 17.93 4.89
C ARG A 339 10.01 18.92 3.91
N GLU A 340 10.96 19.75 4.32
CA GLU A 340 11.60 20.72 3.42
C GLU A 340 12.34 20.04 2.26
N THR A 341 12.78 18.79 2.42
CA THR A 341 13.37 18.00 1.32
C THR A 341 12.41 17.81 0.14
N THR A 342 11.09 17.84 0.36
CA THR A 342 10.09 17.70 -0.71
C THR A 342 9.88 18.98 -1.51
N ALA A 343 10.54 20.10 -1.14
CA ALA A 343 10.51 21.31 -1.95
C ALA A 343 11.18 21.10 -3.33
N SER A 344 12.08 20.11 -3.44
CA SER A 344 12.66 19.65 -4.72
C SER A 344 11.59 19.20 -5.72
N ALA A 345 10.42 18.77 -5.26
CA ALA A 345 9.29 18.37 -6.08
C ALA A 345 8.49 19.55 -6.67
N LYS A 346 8.88 20.80 -6.46
CA LYS A 346 8.13 21.98 -6.96
C LYS A 346 8.02 22.06 -8.48
N ASP A 347 9.01 21.54 -9.19
CA ASP A 347 9.12 21.60 -10.65
C ASP A 347 8.56 20.34 -11.32
N ILE A 348 8.00 19.42 -10.54
CA ILE A 348 7.34 18.21 -11.03
C ILE A 348 6.04 18.59 -11.74
N ALA A 349 6.01 18.41 -13.06
CA ALA A 349 4.83 18.61 -13.88
C ALA A 349 3.93 17.36 -13.86
N TYR A 350 2.90 17.37 -13.01
CA TYR A 350 1.88 16.33 -13.02
C TYR A 350 1.08 16.43 -14.32
N THR A 351 1.07 15.35 -15.11
CA THR A 351 0.26 15.27 -16.32
C THR A 351 -1.00 14.47 -15.98
N PRO A 352 -2.17 15.11 -15.84
CA PRO A 352 -3.38 14.37 -15.59
C PRO A 352 -3.72 13.50 -16.81
N ARG A 353 -4.03 12.22 -16.58
CA ARG A 353 -4.49 11.30 -17.62
C ARG A 353 -5.83 11.72 -18.22
N GLN A 354 -6.68 12.33 -17.39
CA GLN A 354 -8.00 12.80 -17.76
C GLN A 354 -8.02 14.33 -17.76
N LYS A 355 -8.45 14.90 -18.88
CA LYS A 355 -8.69 16.34 -18.99
C LYS A 355 -10.06 16.68 -18.42
N ILE A 356 -10.19 17.89 -17.89
CA ILE A 356 -11.43 18.41 -17.34
C ILE A 356 -11.79 19.60 -18.22
N ASP A 357 -13.07 19.71 -18.56
CA ASP A 357 -13.60 20.93 -19.16
C ASP A 357 -13.70 22.01 -18.06
N ASP A 358 -12.95 23.10 -18.24
CA ASP A 358 -12.83 24.17 -17.24
C ASP A 358 -14.15 24.92 -16.95
N THR A 359 -15.16 24.77 -17.82
CA THR A 359 -16.47 25.43 -17.67
C THR A 359 -17.46 24.55 -16.92
N THR A 360 -17.46 23.25 -17.22
CA THR A 360 -18.44 22.28 -16.70
C THR A 360 -17.90 21.46 -15.52
N GLY A 361 -16.58 21.41 -15.35
CA GLY A 361 -15.91 20.56 -14.35
C GLY A 361 -15.99 19.06 -14.64
N GLN A 362 -16.48 18.66 -15.83
CA GLN A 362 -16.60 17.26 -16.24
C GLN A 362 -15.37 16.78 -17.00
N PHE A 363 -15.14 15.47 -17.05
CA PHE A 363 -14.07 14.91 -17.86
C PHE A 363 -14.30 15.17 -19.35
N GLU A 364 -13.28 15.69 -20.04
CA GLU A 364 -13.28 15.73 -21.50
C GLU A 364 -13.19 14.30 -22.03
N MET A 365 -14.23 13.88 -22.76
CA MET A 365 -14.23 12.63 -23.49
C MET A 365 -13.30 12.78 -24.70
N VAL A 366 -12.03 12.39 -24.54
CA VAL A 366 -11.15 12.23 -25.70
C VAL A 366 -11.49 10.88 -26.34
N GLU A 367 -12.22 10.90 -27.46
CA GLU A 367 -12.36 9.71 -28.29
C GLU A 367 -10.97 9.19 -28.66
N PRO A 368 -10.71 7.87 -28.55
CA PRO A 368 -9.42 7.33 -28.95
C PRO A 368 -9.20 7.69 -30.42
N ALA A 369 -8.09 8.37 -30.72
CA ALA A 369 -7.69 8.63 -32.08
C ALA A 369 -7.72 7.31 -32.86
N GLU A 370 -8.50 7.27 -33.95
CA GLU A 370 -8.49 6.16 -34.89
C GLU A 370 -7.03 5.91 -35.29
N LYS A 371 -6.58 4.68 -35.05
CA LYS A 371 -5.20 4.25 -35.33
C LYS A 371 -4.95 4.08 -36.83
#